data_AF-A0A450YT82-F1
#
_entry.id   AF-A0A450YT82-F1
#
_cell.length_a   1.000
_cell.length_b   1.000
_cell.length_c   1.000
_cell.angle_alpha   90.00
_cell.angle_beta   90.00
_cell.angle_gamma   90.00
#
_symmetry.space_group_name_H-M   'P 1'
#
loop_
_entity.id
_entity.type
_entity.pdbx_description
1 polymer ?
#
loop_
_entity_poly.entity_id
_entity_poly.type
_entity_poly.pdbx_seq_one_letter_code
_entity_poly.pdbx_strand_id
1 'polypeptide(L)'
;MATTSHTNGVLMIYTGGTIGSVRGDPKDPMSPLVSGGMERMLGFLPGYTRQNKRIALKSGVARLDVVSLEKPIDSSNISARDWREMASIIRENYDAYEGFVLLHGTDTMAYTSSALAFMLENLAKPVIITGSQLPIDEARSDAPRNVVAAIEFAAARSLGHPVAPEVCALFHNRLFRGCRLRKMSASDYRGFDSPNLPPLGEAGEQFRVRSDLTRPPISDKPSRLDVAMDLDMNLMSLEVFPGIRPEALRAIFDLDGLRGVVLKTFGTGNAPTTPEFLDAIEYGIEEKGLLFVNVTQCPQGEVEQGRYGASAGLLAAGVISGLDMTPEAALTKMAMVLGKKLAGGRRDEADMMQLNLRGEQRASIHNLHFRPRDAGNNESAWPVTLRGEADPLVLARDGDIFRGCLRGDAPHGDGKLEQALLRLPGIKTADGEPGTVEFQVYLDEPGATEGSPKKGPTCLGAVNKRLSGEIDNIVMDITPHAERLMDADHNRGLTLVPKGGVHIEIQSAHVALMIGD
;
A
#
# COMPACT_ATOMS: atom_id res chain seq x y z
N MET A 1 -14.47 -8.03 43.88
CA MET A 1 -14.73 -8.32 42.45
C MET A 1 -15.56 -7.18 41.90
N ALA A 2 -14.89 -6.14 41.38
CA ALA A 2 -15.55 -4.95 40.86
C ALA A 2 -16.03 -5.22 39.43
N THR A 3 -17.31 -4.98 39.21
CA THR A 3 -18.04 -5.01 37.95
C THR A 3 -17.45 -4.01 36.94
N THR A 4 -16.82 -4.49 35.87
CA THR A 4 -16.51 -3.70 34.67
C THR A 4 -17.48 -4.07 33.56
N SER A 5 -18.71 -3.54 33.61
CA SER A 5 -19.80 -3.85 32.67
C SER A 5 -19.86 -2.92 31.45
N HIS A 6 -18.77 -2.25 31.06
CA HIS A 6 -18.80 -1.24 30.00
C HIS A 6 -17.87 -1.47 28.80
N THR A 7 -17.13 -2.59 28.74
CA THR A 7 -16.16 -2.93 27.68
C THR A 7 -16.70 -3.83 26.54
N ASN A 8 -18.01 -4.09 26.46
CA ASN A 8 -18.59 -5.23 25.72
C ASN A 8 -19.67 -4.81 24.70
N GLY A 9 -19.38 -3.86 23.82
CA GLY A 9 -20.35 -3.39 22.84
C GLY A 9 -19.72 -2.91 21.54
N VAL A 10 -20.55 -2.87 20.50
CA VAL A 10 -20.19 -2.36 19.17
C VAL A 10 -20.73 -0.95 19.00
N LEU A 11 -19.91 -0.06 18.46
CA LEU A 11 -20.37 1.24 17.97
C LEU A 11 -20.59 1.15 16.46
N MET A 12 -21.83 1.36 16.03
CA MET A 12 -22.18 1.49 14.63
C MET A 12 -22.21 2.96 14.22
N ILE A 13 -21.41 3.33 13.23
CA ILE A 13 -21.23 4.68 12.70
C ILE A 13 -21.93 4.73 11.35
N TYR A 14 -23.00 5.51 11.24
CA TYR A 14 -23.70 5.74 9.98
C TYR A 14 -23.06 6.90 9.22
N THR A 15 -22.38 6.59 8.12
CA THR A 15 -21.76 7.61 7.27
C THR A 15 -22.61 8.01 6.07
N GLY A 16 -23.68 7.26 5.77
CA GLY A 16 -24.54 7.46 4.60
C GLY A 16 -24.61 6.22 3.72
N GLY A 17 -24.73 6.44 2.41
CA GLY A 17 -24.82 5.37 1.41
C GLY A 17 -26.22 4.76 1.23
N THR A 18 -26.33 3.94 0.17
CA THR A 18 -27.57 3.31 -0.30
C THR A 18 -28.40 2.65 0.80
N ILE A 19 -27.72 2.06 1.80
CA ILE A 19 -28.36 1.36 2.92
C ILE A 19 -29.40 2.18 3.66
N GLY A 20 -29.14 3.47 3.86
CA GLY A 20 -30.06 4.39 4.54
C GLY A 20 -30.78 5.32 3.57
N SER A 21 -30.64 5.13 2.26
CA SER A 21 -31.25 6.03 1.28
C SER A 21 -32.76 5.87 1.21
N VAL A 22 -33.46 6.96 0.93
CA VAL A 22 -34.93 7.04 0.79
C VAL A 22 -35.28 7.82 -0.48
N ARG A 23 -36.52 7.69 -0.97
CA ARG A 23 -37.01 8.53 -2.07
C ARG A 23 -37.07 9.98 -1.63
N GLY A 24 -36.46 10.89 -2.41
CA GLY A 24 -36.47 12.33 -2.16
C GLY A 24 -37.89 12.91 -2.05
N ASP A 25 -38.79 12.51 -2.93
CA ASP A 25 -40.23 12.61 -2.74
C ASP A 25 -40.82 11.22 -2.41
N PRO A 26 -41.30 10.99 -1.17
CA PRO A 26 -41.90 9.73 -0.77
C PRO A 26 -43.14 9.32 -1.57
N LYS A 27 -43.78 10.26 -2.29
CA LYS A 27 -44.97 10.00 -3.12
C LYS A 27 -44.63 9.66 -4.56
N ASP A 28 -43.41 9.92 -5.01
CA ASP A 28 -42.97 9.63 -6.37
C ASP A 28 -42.00 8.42 -6.37
N PRO A 29 -42.44 7.25 -6.88
CA PRO A 29 -41.58 6.07 -6.96
C PRO A 29 -40.39 6.26 -7.90
N MET A 30 -40.41 7.25 -8.80
CA MET A 30 -39.32 7.61 -9.69
C MET A 30 -38.38 8.67 -9.13
N SER A 31 -38.71 9.25 -7.96
CA SER A 31 -37.85 10.22 -7.31
C SER A 31 -36.45 9.62 -7.06
N PRO A 32 -35.37 10.40 -7.26
CA PRO A 32 -34.03 10.01 -6.86
C PRO A 32 -33.97 9.59 -5.40
N LEU A 33 -33.05 8.67 -5.11
CA LEU A 33 -32.71 8.30 -3.76
C LEU A 33 -31.81 9.37 -3.14
N VAL A 34 -32.06 9.71 -1.88
CA VAL A 34 -31.27 10.65 -1.06
C VAL A 34 -30.96 10.02 0.28
N SER A 35 -29.91 10.48 0.96
CA SER A 35 -29.57 10.02 2.31
C SER A 35 -30.74 10.21 3.28
N GLY A 36 -31.17 9.13 3.95
CA GLY A 36 -32.20 9.16 4.99
C GLY A 36 -31.63 9.23 6.40
N GLY A 37 -32.53 9.29 7.38
CA GLY A 37 -32.18 9.29 8.81
C GLY A 37 -31.83 7.90 9.33
N MET A 38 -30.86 7.85 10.24
CA MET A 38 -30.35 6.62 10.86
C MET A 38 -31.41 5.85 11.63
N GLU A 39 -32.38 6.55 12.25
CA GLU A 39 -33.38 5.93 13.11
C GLU A 39 -34.24 4.92 12.34
N ARG A 40 -34.43 5.13 11.04
CA ARG A 40 -35.25 4.21 10.24
C ARG A 40 -34.59 2.84 10.09
N MET A 41 -33.27 2.80 9.91
CA MET A 41 -32.52 1.56 9.68
C MET A 41 -32.62 0.59 10.86
N LEU A 42 -32.60 1.10 12.09
CA LEU A 42 -32.64 0.28 13.30
C LEU A 42 -33.94 -0.53 13.43
N GLY A 43 -35.04 -0.08 12.81
CA GLY A 43 -36.30 -0.83 12.80
C GLY A 43 -36.26 -2.08 11.91
N PHE A 44 -35.31 -2.14 10.96
CA PHE A 44 -35.17 -3.25 10.01
C PHE A 44 -34.09 -4.26 10.43
N LEU A 45 -33.36 -4.01 11.51
CA LEU A 45 -32.36 -4.93 12.03
C LEU A 45 -33.02 -6.04 12.86
N PRO A 46 -33.02 -7.30 12.41
CA PRO A 46 -33.60 -8.40 13.16
C PRO A 46 -32.93 -8.54 14.53
N GLY A 47 -33.74 -8.74 15.57
CA GLY A 47 -33.25 -8.95 16.94
C GLY A 47 -32.77 -7.69 17.66
N TYR A 48 -32.79 -6.50 17.04
CA TYR A 48 -32.43 -5.25 17.72
C TYR A 48 -33.57 -4.71 18.59
N THR A 49 -33.24 -4.35 19.83
CA THR A 49 -34.17 -3.78 20.82
C THR A 49 -33.69 -2.41 21.28
N ARG A 50 -34.43 -1.35 20.91
CA ARG A 50 -34.09 0.04 21.27
C ARG A 50 -34.02 0.32 22.76
N GLN A 51 -34.95 -0.25 23.55
CA GLN A 51 -35.08 0.02 24.99
C GLN A 51 -33.79 -0.29 25.75
N ASN A 52 -33.11 -1.38 25.37
CA ASN A 52 -31.92 -1.87 26.06
C ASN A 52 -30.64 -1.72 25.21
N LYS A 53 -30.74 -1.20 23.98
CA LYS A 53 -29.64 -1.08 23.01
C LYS A 53 -28.89 -2.40 22.81
N ARG A 54 -29.65 -3.48 22.59
CA ARG A 54 -29.11 -4.83 22.40
C ARG A 54 -29.59 -5.42 21.09
N ILE A 55 -28.75 -6.23 20.47
CA ILE A 55 -29.10 -7.02 19.29
C ILE A 55 -28.90 -8.50 19.57
N ALA A 56 -29.94 -9.30 19.33
CA ALA A 56 -29.85 -10.76 19.36
C ALA A 56 -29.26 -11.26 18.03
N LEU A 57 -28.12 -11.94 18.13
CA LEU A 57 -27.36 -12.53 17.03
C LEU A 57 -27.39 -14.05 17.16
N LYS A 58 -26.89 -14.76 16.15
CA LYS A 58 -26.82 -16.22 16.18
C LYS A 58 -25.94 -16.71 17.34
N SER A 59 -24.79 -16.07 17.54
CA SER A 59 -23.83 -16.47 18.58
C SER A 59 -24.06 -15.86 19.96
N GLY A 60 -25.09 -15.04 20.15
CA GLY A 60 -25.36 -14.44 21.45
C GLY A 60 -26.04 -13.07 21.37
N VAL A 61 -25.82 -12.22 22.37
CA VAL A 61 -26.45 -10.89 22.44
C VAL A 61 -25.37 -9.84 22.68
N ALA A 62 -25.28 -8.85 21.80
CA ALA A 62 -24.31 -7.76 21.89
C ALA A 62 -24.99 -6.42 22.26
N ARG A 63 -24.25 -5.54 22.96
CA ARG A 63 -24.62 -4.12 23.07
C ARG A 63 -24.33 -3.43 21.74
N LEU A 64 -25.28 -2.64 21.24
CA LEU A 64 -25.14 -1.90 20.01
C LEU A 64 -25.54 -0.44 20.27
N ASP A 65 -24.55 0.44 20.28
CA ASP A 65 -24.75 1.88 20.23
C ASP A 65 -24.56 2.37 18.80
N VAL A 66 -25.15 3.52 18.49
CA VAL A 66 -25.18 4.03 17.11
C VAL A 66 -24.96 5.53 17.12
N VAL A 67 -24.10 6.01 16.23
CA VAL A 67 -23.88 7.43 15.94
C VAL A 67 -24.00 7.65 14.44
N SER A 68 -24.39 8.86 14.04
CA SER A 68 -24.44 9.29 12.64
C SER A 68 -23.47 10.45 12.45
N LEU A 69 -22.90 10.56 11.26
CA LEU A 69 -22.35 11.85 10.82
C LEU A 69 -23.48 12.90 10.80
N GLU A 70 -23.15 14.16 11.02
CA GLU A 70 -24.14 15.25 11.02
C GLU A 70 -24.92 15.32 9.71
N LYS A 71 -24.24 15.02 8.60
CA LYS A 71 -24.82 14.93 7.26
C LYS A 71 -24.37 13.62 6.64
N PRO A 72 -25.25 12.62 6.52
CA PRO A 72 -24.88 11.37 5.86
C PRO A 72 -24.54 11.62 4.38
N ILE A 73 -23.42 11.04 3.95
CA ILE A 73 -22.72 11.36 2.72
C ILE A 73 -22.95 10.26 1.68
N ASP A 74 -23.19 10.66 0.43
CA ASP A 74 -23.11 9.74 -0.70
C ASP A 74 -21.64 9.34 -0.94
N SER A 75 -21.36 8.04 -1.08
CA SER A 75 -19.99 7.56 -1.24
C SER A 75 -19.21 8.25 -2.37
N SER A 76 -19.88 8.66 -3.45
CA SER A 76 -19.28 9.38 -4.57
C SER A 76 -18.70 10.76 -4.21
N ASN A 77 -19.14 11.35 -3.10
CA ASN A 77 -18.70 12.67 -2.61
C ASN A 77 -17.71 12.58 -1.44
N ILE A 78 -17.24 11.37 -1.10
CA ILE A 78 -16.29 11.18 0.00
C ILE A 78 -14.91 11.72 -0.34
N SER A 79 -14.29 12.35 0.66
CA SER A 79 -12.99 12.99 0.59
C SER A 79 -12.13 12.62 1.81
N ALA A 80 -10.86 13.05 1.80
CA ALA A 80 -9.97 12.90 2.95
C ALA A 80 -10.47 13.61 4.23
N ARG A 81 -11.33 14.62 4.12
CA ARG A 81 -11.99 15.22 5.29
C ARG A 81 -12.89 14.21 5.98
N ASP A 82 -13.67 13.46 5.22
CA ASP A 82 -14.66 12.52 5.75
C ASP A 82 -13.97 11.31 6.38
N TRP A 83 -12.86 10.84 5.81
CA TRP A 83 -12.03 9.80 6.44
C TRP A 83 -11.47 10.25 7.79
N ARG A 84 -11.03 11.51 7.92
CA ARG A 84 -10.54 12.08 9.20
C ARG A 84 -11.66 12.18 10.24
N GLU A 85 -12.88 12.49 9.82
CA GLU A 85 -14.05 12.49 10.70
C GLU A 85 -14.37 11.07 11.20
N MET A 86 -14.44 10.09 10.30
CA MET A 86 -14.64 8.68 10.65
C MET A 86 -13.56 8.18 11.62
N ALA A 87 -12.29 8.46 11.33
CA ALA A 87 -11.17 8.07 12.19
C ALA A 87 -11.19 8.78 13.55
N SER A 88 -11.62 10.05 13.60
CA SER A 88 -11.81 10.80 14.86
C SER A 88 -12.86 10.13 15.74
N ILE A 89 -14.02 9.78 15.19
CA ILE A 89 -15.09 9.10 15.92
C ILE A 89 -14.60 7.78 16.51
N ILE A 90 -13.89 6.97 15.71
CA ILE A 90 -13.30 5.71 16.17
C ILE A 90 -12.33 5.96 17.32
N ARG A 91 -11.42 6.94 17.18
CA ARG A 91 -10.41 7.28 18.20
C ARG A 91 -11.03 7.75 19.51
N GLU A 92 -12.01 8.64 19.45
CA GLU A 92 -12.69 9.20 20.62
C GLU A 92 -13.50 8.15 21.39
N ASN A 93 -14.00 7.14 20.68
CA ASN A 93 -14.79 6.07 21.26
C ASN A 93 -13.99 4.78 21.47
N TYR A 94 -12.68 4.79 21.20
CA TYR A 94 -11.89 3.56 21.08
C TYR A 94 -11.99 2.70 22.33
N ASP A 95 -11.85 3.29 23.53
CA ASP A 95 -11.83 2.54 24.80
C ASP A 95 -13.22 2.06 25.26
N ALA A 96 -14.29 2.69 24.79
CA ALA A 96 -15.67 2.41 25.23
C ALA A 96 -16.31 1.20 24.53
N TYR A 97 -15.74 0.76 23.41
CA TYR A 97 -16.30 -0.31 22.57
C TYR A 97 -15.25 -1.38 22.27
N GLU A 98 -15.70 -2.60 21.98
CA GLU A 98 -14.82 -3.71 21.60
C GLU A 98 -14.55 -3.76 20.09
N GLY A 99 -15.41 -3.12 19.29
CA GLY A 99 -15.32 -3.08 17.83
C GLY A 99 -16.26 -2.03 17.24
N PHE A 100 -16.06 -1.75 15.95
CA PHE A 100 -16.75 -0.68 15.22
C PHE A 100 -17.37 -1.24 13.94
N VAL A 101 -18.55 -0.74 13.57
CA VAL A 101 -19.18 -1.01 12.28
C VAL A 101 -19.42 0.32 11.57
N LEU A 102 -18.91 0.51 10.36
CA LEU A 102 -19.15 1.70 9.56
C LEU A 102 -20.13 1.34 8.44
N LEU A 103 -21.30 1.97 8.44
CA LEU A 103 -22.27 1.85 7.35
C LEU A 103 -21.93 2.88 6.28
N HIS A 104 -21.63 2.40 5.08
CA HIS A 104 -21.00 3.18 4.02
C HIS A 104 -21.61 2.85 2.65
N GLY A 105 -21.61 3.81 1.72
CA GLY A 105 -22.01 3.60 0.33
C GLY A 105 -21.02 2.72 -0.44
N THR A 106 -21.48 1.96 -1.42
CA THR A 106 -20.65 0.92 -2.05
C THR A 106 -19.61 1.48 -3.03
N ASP A 107 -19.83 2.64 -3.66
CA ASP A 107 -18.97 3.13 -4.75
C ASP A 107 -17.53 3.38 -4.33
N THR A 108 -17.31 3.94 -3.14
CA THR A 108 -15.98 4.28 -2.64
C THR A 108 -15.59 3.49 -1.38
N MET A 109 -16.35 2.44 -1.05
CA MET A 109 -16.09 1.61 0.13
C MET A 109 -14.66 1.07 0.17
N ALA A 110 -14.14 0.57 -0.96
CA ALA A 110 -12.78 0.05 -1.06
C ALA A 110 -11.71 1.12 -0.76
N TYR A 111 -11.93 2.37 -1.18
CA TYR A 111 -11.04 3.49 -0.86
C TYR A 111 -11.10 3.83 0.63
N THR A 112 -12.29 3.97 1.21
CA THR A 112 -12.44 4.25 2.65
C THR A 112 -11.86 3.12 3.51
N SER A 113 -12.08 1.86 3.14
CA SER A 113 -11.48 0.70 3.82
C SER A 113 -9.96 0.73 3.77
N SER A 114 -9.38 1.11 2.64
CA SER A 114 -7.93 1.24 2.50
C SER A 114 -7.39 2.43 3.30
N ALA A 115 -8.00 3.61 3.18
CA ALA A 115 -7.60 4.81 3.89
C ALA A 115 -7.61 4.60 5.41
N LEU A 116 -8.71 4.08 5.96
CA LEU A 116 -8.81 3.80 7.40
C LEU A 116 -7.82 2.73 7.85
N ALA A 117 -7.50 1.73 7.02
CA ALA A 117 -6.47 0.74 7.35
C ALA A 117 -5.12 1.41 7.59
N PHE A 118 -4.72 2.35 6.73
CA PHE A 118 -3.47 3.10 6.89
C PHE A 118 -3.53 4.11 8.04
N MET A 119 -4.65 4.82 8.19
CA MET A 119 -4.83 5.86 9.21
C MET A 119 -4.83 5.31 10.64
N LEU A 120 -5.49 4.19 10.89
CA LEU A 120 -5.66 3.61 12.23
C LEU A 120 -4.44 2.78 12.63
N GLU A 121 -3.38 3.45 13.09
CA GLU A 121 -2.15 2.81 13.53
C GLU A 121 -2.36 2.16 14.91
N ASN A 122 -1.70 1.01 15.15
CA ASN A 122 -1.87 0.25 16.40
C ASN A 122 -3.31 -0.24 16.65
N LEU A 123 -4.07 -0.49 15.58
CA LEU A 123 -5.41 -1.05 15.68
C LEU A 123 -5.36 -2.46 16.31
N ALA A 124 -6.19 -2.66 17.33
CA ALA A 124 -6.30 -3.89 18.12
C ALA A 124 -7.75 -4.39 18.23
N LYS A 125 -8.67 -3.70 17.55
CA LYS A 125 -10.11 -3.93 17.57
C LYS A 125 -10.63 -3.99 16.13
N PRO A 126 -11.62 -4.84 15.83
CA PRO A 126 -12.19 -4.91 14.49
C PRO A 126 -12.90 -3.60 14.13
N VAL A 127 -12.62 -3.10 12.93
CA VAL A 127 -13.36 -2.00 12.30
C VAL A 127 -13.95 -2.54 11.01
N ILE A 128 -15.25 -2.83 11.02
CA ILE A 128 -15.94 -3.51 9.91
C ILE A 128 -16.73 -2.48 9.09
N ILE A 129 -16.33 -2.25 7.85
CA ILE A 129 -17.07 -1.40 6.92
C ILE A 129 -18.05 -2.28 6.14
N THR A 130 -19.29 -1.84 6.02
CA THR A 130 -20.32 -2.57 5.27
C THR A 130 -21.35 -1.62 4.67
N GLY A 131 -22.23 -2.16 3.84
CA GLY A 131 -23.27 -1.41 3.13
C GLY A 131 -24.25 -2.35 2.45
N SER A 132 -24.91 -1.88 1.40
CA SER A 132 -25.85 -2.68 0.61
C SER A 132 -26.00 -2.14 -0.80
N GLN A 133 -26.41 -3.01 -1.72
CA GLN A 133 -26.77 -2.61 -3.08
C GLN A 133 -28.18 -2.01 -3.14
N LEU A 134 -29.06 -2.38 -2.21
CA LEU A 134 -30.42 -1.82 -2.10
C LEU A 134 -30.64 -1.13 -0.74
N PRO A 135 -31.50 -0.11 -0.67
CA PRO A 135 -31.95 0.46 0.60
C PRO A 135 -32.51 -0.59 1.55
N ILE A 136 -32.37 -0.37 2.86
CA ILE A 136 -32.72 -1.37 3.88
C ILE A 136 -34.22 -1.71 3.93
N ASP A 137 -35.09 -0.81 3.47
CA ASP A 137 -36.54 -0.98 3.46
C ASP A 137 -37.07 -1.68 2.19
N GLU A 138 -36.20 -1.99 1.22
CA GLU A 138 -36.59 -2.74 0.03
C GLU A 138 -36.74 -4.24 0.31
N ALA A 139 -37.73 -4.87 -0.30
CA ALA A 139 -38.10 -6.26 -0.04
C ALA A 139 -36.98 -7.29 -0.28
N ARG A 140 -36.06 -7.00 -1.21
CA ARG A 140 -34.92 -7.86 -1.52
C ARG A 140 -33.59 -7.27 -1.04
N SER A 141 -33.63 -6.40 -0.04
CA SER A 141 -32.42 -5.74 0.45
C SER A 141 -31.41 -6.74 1.01
N ASP A 142 -30.15 -6.58 0.65
CA ASP A 142 -29.00 -7.26 1.22
C ASP A 142 -28.53 -6.61 2.55
N ALA A 143 -29.04 -5.42 2.87
CA ALA A 143 -28.63 -4.64 4.04
C ALA A 143 -28.78 -5.37 5.38
N PRO A 144 -29.93 -5.96 5.76
CA PRO A 144 -30.07 -6.56 7.08
C PRO A 144 -29.05 -7.67 7.32
N ARG A 145 -28.78 -8.47 6.29
CA ARG A 145 -27.81 -9.58 6.36
C ARG A 145 -26.38 -9.07 6.49
N ASN A 146 -25.99 -8.09 5.69
CA ASN A 146 -24.66 -7.49 5.75
C ASN A 146 -24.40 -6.82 7.12
N VAL A 147 -25.36 -6.03 7.63
CA VAL A 147 -25.21 -5.33 8.91
C VAL A 147 -25.15 -6.28 10.10
N VAL A 148 -26.05 -7.27 10.16
CA VAL A 148 -26.05 -8.26 11.26
C VAL A 148 -24.74 -9.02 11.32
N ALA A 149 -24.23 -9.50 10.17
CA ALA A 149 -22.95 -10.19 10.11
C ALA A 149 -21.78 -9.26 10.49
N ALA A 150 -21.81 -7.99 10.07
CA ALA A 150 -20.75 -7.03 10.41
C ALA A 150 -20.70 -6.77 11.93
N ILE A 151 -21.85 -6.65 12.58
CA ILE A 151 -21.96 -6.53 14.03
C ILE A 151 -21.43 -7.80 14.73
N GLU A 152 -21.70 -8.98 14.18
CA GLU A 152 -21.20 -10.25 14.74
C GLU A 152 -19.66 -10.34 14.70
N PHE A 153 -19.02 -9.90 13.60
CA PHE A 153 -17.55 -9.76 13.55
C PHE A 153 -17.01 -8.66 14.46
N ALA A 154 -17.71 -7.53 14.59
CA ALA A 154 -17.29 -6.45 15.48
C ALA A 154 -17.42 -6.82 16.96
N ALA A 155 -18.40 -7.65 17.32
CA ALA A 155 -18.65 -8.16 18.67
C ALA A 155 -17.91 -9.47 18.98
N ALA A 156 -16.91 -9.84 18.18
CA ALA A 156 -16.26 -11.16 18.24
C ALA A 156 -15.80 -11.55 19.65
N ARG A 157 -15.22 -10.62 20.42
CA ARG A 157 -14.73 -10.90 21.78
C ARG A 157 -15.86 -11.26 22.74
N SER A 158 -16.93 -10.46 22.79
CA SER A 158 -18.12 -10.74 23.61
C SER A 158 -18.86 -12.01 23.19
N LEU A 159 -18.76 -12.39 21.93
CA LEU A 159 -19.39 -13.60 21.38
C LEU A 159 -18.49 -14.85 21.43
N GLY A 160 -17.25 -14.72 21.94
CA GLY A 160 -16.31 -15.84 22.05
C GLY A 160 -15.71 -16.29 20.70
N HIS A 161 -15.73 -15.42 19.68
CA HIS A 161 -15.14 -15.67 18.36
C HIS A 161 -13.70 -15.14 18.28
N PRO A 162 -12.86 -15.69 17.38
CA PRO A 162 -11.57 -15.08 17.06
C PRO A 162 -11.74 -13.65 16.54
N VAL A 163 -10.84 -12.76 16.94
CA VAL A 163 -10.87 -11.34 16.59
C VAL A 163 -9.98 -11.08 15.38
N ALA A 164 -10.46 -10.34 14.39
CA ALA A 164 -9.65 -9.77 13.32
C ALA A 164 -9.35 -8.28 13.67
N PRO A 165 -8.18 -7.94 14.24
CA PRO A 165 -7.86 -6.59 14.71
C PRO A 165 -7.45 -5.66 13.54
N GLU A 166 -8.28 -5.59 12.52
CA GLU A 166 -8.00 -4.90 11.26
C GLU A 166 -9.18 -4.04 10.83
N VAL A 167 -8.92 -3.13 9.90
CA VAL A 167 -9.99 -2.56 9.08
C VAL A 167 -10.36 -3.59 8.04
N CYS A 168 -11.60 -4.07 8.13
CA CYS A 168 -12.16 -5.08 7.25
C CYS A 168 -13.37 -4.51 6.51
N ALA A 169 -13.70 -5.12 5.38
CA ALA A 169 -14.97 -4.90 4.72
C ALA A 169 -15.79 -6.19 4.76
N LEU A 170 -17.09 -6.08 5.03
CA LEU A 170 -18.00 -7.21 4.99
C LEU A 170 -19.06 -7.02 3.92
N PHE A 171 -19.12 -7.96 2.99
CA PHE A 171 -20.15 -8.00 1.95
C PHE A 171 -20.46 -9.43 1.55
N HIS A 172 -21.73 -9.74 1.31
CA HIS A 172 -22.16 -11.08 0.86
C HIS A 172 -21.62 -12.23 1.74
N ASN A 173 -21.68 -12.05 3.06
CA ASN A 173 -21.19 -12.99 4.09
C ASN A 173 -19.68 -13.21 4.14
N ARG A 174 -18.88 -12.50 3.36
CA ARG A 174 -17.43 -12.62 3.38
C ARG A 174 -16.83 -11.41 4.07
N LEU A 175 -15.88 -11.68 4.95
CA LEU A 175 -15.04 -10.67 5.59
C LEU A 175 -13.74 -10.56 4.77
N PHE A 176 -13.43 -9.38 4.28
CA PHE A 176 -12.24 -9.09 3.49
C PHE A 176 -11.32 -8.13 4.25
N ARG A 177 -10.00 -8.24 4.04
CA ARG A 177 -9.06 -7.20 4.47
C ARG A 177 -9.39 -5.91 3.72
N GLY A 178 -9.56 -4.80 4.43
CA GLY A 178 -10.05 -3.55 3.86
C GLY A 178 -9.18 -3.01 2.73
N CYS A 179 -7.86 -3.00 2.92
CA CYS A 179 -6.87 -2.57 1.91
C CYS A 179 -6.58 -3.58 0.79
N ARG A 180 -7.39 -4.65 0.67
CA ARG A 180 -7.34 -5.61 -0.45
C ARG A 180 -8.65 -5.66 -1.24
N LEU A 181 -9.64 -4.87 -0.85
CA LEU A 181 -10.98 -4.87 -1.42
C LEU A 181 -11.01 -4.16 -2.78
N ARG A 182 -11.79 -4.69 -3.72
CA ARG A 182 -12.18 -4.02 -4.97
C ARG A 182 -13.67 -4.17 -5.23
N LYS A 183 -14.31 -3.12 -5.78
CA LYS A 183 -15.69 -3.21 -6.27
C LYS A 183 -15.67 -3.88 -7.64
N MET A 184 -16.17 -5.12 -7.70
CA MET A 184 -16.14 -5.97 -8.89
C MET A 184 -17.43 -5.89 -9.70
N SER A 185 -18.55 -5.52 -9.07
CA SER A 185 -19.83 -5.37 -9.75
C SER A 185 -20.57 -4.11 -9.31
N ALA A 186 -21.10 -3.39 -10.28
CA ALA A 186 -21.92 -2.20 -10.04
C ALA A 186 -23.32 -2.55 -9.49
N SER A 187 -23.80 -3.78 -9.67
CA SER A 187 -25.21 -4.14 -9.40
C SER A 187 -25.43 -5.51 -8.75
N ASP A 188 -24.48 -6.45 -8.84
CA ASP A 188 -24.61 -7.76 -8.20
C ASP A 188 -24.49 -7.63 -6.67
N TYR A 189 -25.23 -8.44 -5.92
CA TYR A 189 -25.06 -8.56 -4.47
C TYR A 189 -23.66 -9.07 -4.09
N ARG A 190 -22.95 -9.75 -4.99
CA ARG A 190 -21.50 -9.97 -4.93
C ARG A 190 -20.75 -8.75 -5.49
N GLY A 191 -20.97 -7.60 -4.85
CA GLY A 191 -20.44 -6.32 -5.31
C GLY A 191 -18.91 -6.19 -5.19
N PHE A 192 -18.28 -6.94 -4.28
CA PHE A 192 -16.87 -6.82 -3.95
C PHE A 192 -16.14 -8.17 -3.95
N ASP A 193 -14.83 -8.11 -4.19
CA ASP A 193 -13.91 -9.24 -4.01
C ASP A 193 -12.52 -8.74 -3.58
N SER A 194 -11.62 -9.68 -3.28
CA SER A 194 -10.23 -9.44 -2.90
C SER A 194 -9.32 -10.33 -3.75
N PRO A 195 -8.95 -9.89 -4.97
CA PRO A 195 -8.34 -10.77 -5.97
C PRO A 195 -6.98 -11.37 -5.58
N ASN A 196 -6.20 -10.65 -4.77
CA ASN A 196 -4.84 -11.03 -4.38
C ASN A 196 -4.74 -11.55 -2.93
N LEU A 197 -5.84 -11.56 -2.17
CA LEU A 197 -5.87 -12.11 -0.81
C LEU A 197 -7.21 -12.81 -0.54
N PRO A 198 -7.22 -14.09 -0.16
CA PRO A 198 -8.46 -14.77 0.21
C PRO A 198 -9.20 -14.08 1.39
N PRO A 199 -10.56 -14.12 1.48
CA PRO A 199 -11.36 -13.48 2.56
C PRO A 199 -10.96 -13.84 4.01
N LEU A 200 -10.71 -12.88 4.90
CA LEU A 200 -10.35 -13.17 6.31
C LEU A 200 -11.38 -14.00 7.08
N GLY A 201 -12.64 -14.07 6.64
CA GLY A 201 -13.67 -14.85 7.32
C GLY A 201 -14.97 -15.00 6.53
N GLU A 202 -15.88 -15.79 7.08
CA GLU A 202 -17.20 -16.05 6.49
C GLU A 202 -18.29 -16.14 7.57
N ALA A 203 -19.43 -15.49 7.31
CA ALA A 203 -20.66 -15.56 8.11
C ALA A 203 -21.69 -16.49 7.45
N GLY A 204 -21.43 -17.80 7.52
CA GLY A 204 -22.29 -18.84 6.96
C GLY A 204 -23.15 -19.53 8.02
N GLU A 205 -23.47 -20.82 7.78
CA GLU A 205 -24.01 -21.68 8.84
C GLU A 205 -23.05 -21.73 10.03
N GLN A 206 -21.75 -21.75 9.76
CA GLN A 206 -20.72 -21.53 10.77
C GLN A 206 -20.12 -20.15 10.58
N PHE A 207 -19.89 -19.46 11.69
CA PHE A 207 -19.14 -18.22 11.73
C PHE A 207 -17.65 -18.55 11.84
N ARG A 208 -16.83 -18.07 10.90
CA ARG A 208 -15.41 -18.44 10.81
C ARG A 208 -14.52 -17.22 10.55
N VAL A 209 -13.38 -17.19 11.23
CA VAL A 209 -12.26 -16.26 10.98
C VAL A 209 -11.02 -17.10 10.71
N ARG A 210 -10.30 -16.80 9.63
CA ARG A 210 -9.05 -17.44 9.25
C ARG A 210 -7.90 -16.70 9.91
N SER A 211 -7.60 -17.09 11.15
CA SER A 211 -6.61 -16.41 12.00
C SER A 211 -5.19 -16.48 11.43
N ASP A 212 -4.92 -17.46 10.57
CA ASP A 212 -3.69 -17.59 9.78
C ASP A 212 -3.51 -16.46 8.74
N LEU A 213 -4.59 -15.81 8.32
CA LEU A 213 -4.54 -14.68 7.39
C LEU A 213 -4.65 -13.32 8.09
N THR A 214 -5.11 -13.28 9.35
CA THR A 214 -5.25 -12.04 10.12
C THR A 214 -3.90 -11.56 10.63
N ARG A 215 -3.72 -10.25 10.72
CA ARG A 215 -2.50 -9.66 11.29
C ARG A 215 -2.46 -9.89 12.80
N PRO A 216 -1.30 -10.32 13.35
CA PRO A 216 -1.14 -10.38 14.80
C PRO A 216 -1.20 -8.96 15.39
N PRO A 217 -1.55 -8.82 16.68
CA PRO A 217 -1.38 -7.55 17.39
C PRO A 217 0.09 -7.09 17.30
N ILE A 218 0.31 -5.79 17.07
CA ILE A 218 1.65 -5.20 16.86
C ILE A 218 2.59 -5.42 18.06
N SER A 219 2.06 -5.57 19.28
CA SER A 219 2.86 -5.98 20.44
C SER A 219 2.03 -6.61 21.56
N ASP A 220 2.69 -7.36 22.44
CA ASP A 220 2.12 -7.87 23.69
C ASP A 220 1.79 -6.77 24.70
N LYS A 221 2.34 -5.55 24.50
CA LYS A 221 2.02 -4.37 25.31
C LYS A 221 0.84 -3.62 24.67
N PRO A 222 -0.13 -3.14 25.46
CA PRO A 222 -1.19 -2.30 24.92
C PRO A 222 -0.59 -0.98 24.42
N SER A 223 -0.48 -0.82 23.10
CA SER A 223 -0.27 0.49 22.48
C SER A 223 -1.62 1.17 22.33
N ARG A 224 -1.65 2.50 22.57
CA ARG A 224 -2.84 3.29 22.31
C ARG A 224 -3.03 3.41 20.80
N LEU A 225 -4.28 3.36 20.33
CA LEU A 225 -4.60 3.66 18.94
C LEU A 225 -4.05 5.05 18.60
N ASP A 226 -3.27 5.12 17.53
CA ASP A 226 -2.85 6.38 16.93
C ASP A 226 -3.54 6.56 15.58
N VAL A 227 -3.71 7.82 15.18
CA VAL A 227 -4.44 8.15 13.94
C VAL A 227 -3.65 9.13 13.10
N ALA A 228 -3.22 8.69 11.92
CA ALA A 228 -2.62 9.56 10.92
C ALA A 228 -3.69 10.49 10.33
N MET A 229 -3.68 11.75 10.76
CA MET A 229 -4.67 12.76 10.35
C MET A 229 -4.23 13.59 9.14
N ASP A 230 -2.94 13.64 8.84
CA ASP A 230 -2.44 14.39 7.70
C ASP A 230 -2.43 13.47 6.48
N LEU A 231 -3.28 13.81 5.51
CA LEU A 231 -3.40 13.12 4.22
C LEU A 231 -3.21 14.17 3.11
N ASP A 232 -2.28 13.92 2.19
CA ASP A 232 -2.07 14.77 1.03
C ASP A 232 -2.81 14.18 -0.18
N MET A 233 -3.89 14.84 -0.59
CA MET A 233 -4.70 14.42 -1.75
C MET A 233 -4.26 15.08 -3.06
N ASN A 234 -3.10 15.77 -3.09
CA ASN A 234 -2.52 16.27 -4.33
C ASN A 234 -1.85 15.14 -5.12
N LEU A 235 -2.66 14.19 -5.56
CA LEU A 235 -2.24 12.96 -6.22
C LEU A 235 -3.18 12.61 -7.37
N MET A 236 -2.70 11.81 -8.31
CA MET A 236 -3.43 11.38 -9.50
C MET A 236 -3.43 9.86 -9.63
N SER A 237 -4.58 9.28 -10.01
CA SER A 237 -4.63 7.90 -10.51
C SER A 237 -4.70 7.93 -12.03
N LEU A 238 -3.64 7.49 -12.71
CA LEU A 238 -3.51 7.58 -14.15
C LEU A 238 -3.56 6.18 -14.77
N GLU A 239 -4.52 5.94 -15.65
CA GLU A 239 -4.60 4.69 -16.41
C GLU A 239 -3.90 4.82 -17.76
N VAL A 240 -2.91 3.98 -18.00
CA VAL A 240 -2.25 3.89 -19.31
C VAL A 240 -3.18 3.19 -20.30
N PHE A 241 -3.32 3.74 -21.50
CA PHE A 241 -4.10 3.09 -22.57
C PHE A 241 -3.33 3.16 -23.90
N PRO A 242 -3.61 2.25 -24.86
CA PRO A 242 -2.96 2.28 -26.17
C PRO A 242 -3.17 3.63 -26.87
N GLY A 243 -2.08 4.32 -27.22
CA GLY A 243 -2.13 5.65 -27.84
C GLY A 243 -2.25 6.82 -26.86
N ILE A 244 -2.01 6.60 -25.55
CA ILE A 244 -1.85 7.71 -24.60
C ILE A 244 -0.78 8.68 -25.09
N ARG A 245 -1.09 9.98 -25.06
CA ARG A 245 -0.24 11.02 -25.63
C ARG A 245 0.70 11.60 -24.57
N PRO A 246 2.03 11.60 -24.79
CA PRO A 246 2.98 12.18 -23.83
C PRO A 246 2.72 13.64 -23.48
N GLU A 247 2.22 14.45 -24.44
CA GLU A 247 1.89 15.86 -24.18
C GLU A 247 0.76 16.00 -23.14
N ALA A 248 -0.20 15.07 -23.13
CA ALA A 248 -1.27 15.06 -22.14
C ALA A 248 -0.74 14.71 -20.75
N LEU A 249 0.24 13.80 -20.66
CA LEU A 249 0.93 13.48 -19.42
C LEU A 249 1.66 14.70 -18.86
N ARG A 250 2.46 15.38 -19.69
CA ARG A 250 3.17 16.60 -19.27
C ARG A 250 2.22 17.67 -18.75
N ALA A 251 1.12 17.93 -19.47
CA ALA A 251 0.10 18.89 -19.03
C ALA A 251 -0.53 18.52 -17.67
N ILE A 252 -0.70 17.23 -17.38
CA ILE A 252 -1.16 16.76 -16.07
C ILE A 252 -0.07 16.94 -15.01
N PHE A 253 1.18 16.63 -15.32
CA PHE A 253 2.30 16.75 -14.38
C PHE A 253 2.68 18.21 -14.09
N ASP A 254 2.30 19.14 -14.96
CA ASP A 254 2.41 20.58 -14.75
C ASP A 254 1.37 21.16 -13.78
N LEU A 255 0.40 20.36 -13.31
CA LEU A 255 -0.59 20.83 -12.34
C LEU A 255 0.07 21.26 -11.03
N ASP A 256 -0.16 22.52 -10.64
CA ASP A 256 0.38 23.10 -9.42
C ASP A 256 -0.01 22.27 -8.19
N GLY A 257 1.00 21.92 -7.40
CA GLY A 257 0.82 21.21 -6.15
C GLY A 257 0.70 19.70 -6.27
N LEU A 258 0.61 19.10 -7.47
CA LEU A 258 0.65 17.64 -7.64
C LEU A 258 1.94 17.07 -7.03
N ARG A 259 1.82 15.97 -6.29
CA ARG A 259 2.93 15.34 -5.54
C ARG A 259 3.16 13.87 -5.90
N GLY A 260 2.14 13.17 -6.38
CA GLY A 260 2.27 11.76 -6.68
C GLY A 260 1.29 11.23 -7.72
N VAL A 261 1.69 10.14 -8.38
CA VAL A 261 0.94 9.49 -9.44
C VAL A 261 0.92 7.98 -9.19
N VAL A 262 -0.28 7.42 -9.04
CA VAL A 262 -0.50 5.97 -9.14
C VAL A 262 -0.75 5.63 -10.60
N LEU A 263 0.25 5.05 -11.24
CA LEU A 263 0.25 4.68 -12.64
C LEU A 263 -0.29 3.25 -12.80
N LYS A 264 -1.48 3.10 -13.38
CA LYS A 264 -2.09 1.81 -13.69
C LYS A 264 -1.62 1.35 -15.07
N THR A 265 -0.76 0.35 -15.12
CA THR A 265 -0.13 -0.17 -16.35
C THR A 265 -0.67 -1.54 -16.77
N PHE A 266 -0.25 -2.05 -17.93
CA PHE A 266 -0.75 -3.30 -18.49
C PHE A 266 -0.09 -4.53 -17.87
N GLY A 267 -0.86 -5.60 -17.68
CA GLY A 267 -0.34 -6.91 -17.30
C GLY A 267 0.54 -6.85 -16.05
N THR A 268 1.78 -7.30 -16.15
CA THR A 268 2.74 -7.34 -15.03
C THR A 268 3.52 -6.04 -14.82
N GLY A 269 2.98 -4.89 -15.24
CA GLY A 269 3.62 -3.59 -15.01
C GLY A 269 4.14 -2.86 -16.26
N ASN A 270 3.66 -3.21 -17.46
CA ASN A 270 4.21 -2.75 -18.73
C ASN A 270 3.52 -1.47 -19.23
N ALA A 271 4.30 -0.54 -19.78
CA ALA A 271 3.82 0.69 -20.39
C ALA A 271 4.49 0.90 -21.77
N PRO A 272 4.07 1.92 -22.56
CA PRO A 272 4.79 2.30 -23.76
C PRO A 272 6.28 2.55 -23.48
N THR A 273 7.13 2.16 -24.43
CA THR A 273 8.59 2.32 -24.35
C THR A 273 9.12 3.35 -25.34
N THR A 274 8.25 4.17 -25.92
CA THR A 274 8.69 5.21 -26.85
C THR A 274 9.46 6.28 -26.06
N PRO A 275 10.54 6.85 -26.62
CA PRO A 275 11.31 7.88 -25.93
C PRO A 275 10.43 9.01 -25.40
N GLU A 276 9.47 9.50 -26.20
CA GLU A 276 8.61 10.61 -25.81
C GLU A 276 7.74 10.30 -24.58
N PHE A 277 7.33 9.03 -24.41
CA PHE A 277 6.55 8.61 -23.25
C PHE A 277 7.45 8.53 -22.01
N LEU A 278 8.62 7.91 -22.13
CA LEU A 278 9.58 7.80 -21.03
C LEU A 278 10.07 9.19 -20.60
N ASP A 279 10.39 10.07 -21.54
CA ASP A 279 10.75 11.47 -21.31
C ASP A 279 9.65 12.24 -20.56
N ALA A 280 8.37 11.90 -20.75
CA ALA A 280 7.28 12.52 -20.01
C ALA A 280 7.20 12.02 -18.56
N ILE A 281 7.49 10.73 -18.32
CA ILE A 281 7.57 10.16 -16.98
C ILE A 281 8.80 10.72 -16.24
N GLU A 282 9.96 10.73 -16.88
CA GLU A 282 11.20 11.32 -16.36
C GLU A 282 11.01 12.80 -16.02
N TYR A 283 10.38 13.57 -16.91
CA TYR A 283 9.97 14.96 -16.62
C TYR A 283 9.13 15.08 -15.35
N GLY A 284 8.13 14.20 -15.16
CA GLY A 284 7.32 14.19 -13.95
C GLY A 284 8.13 13.88 -12.68
N ILE A 285 9.14 13.03 -12.78
CA ILE A 285 9.95 12.60 -11.63
C ILE A 285 11.05 13.62 -11.30
N GLU A 286 11.81 14.04 -12.29
CA GLU A 286 13.01 14.87 -12.12
C GLU A 286 12.66 16.36 -12.00
N GLU A 287 11.89 16.88 -12.95
CA GLU A 287 11.59 18.32 -13.02
C GLU A 287 10.44 18.71 -12.08
N LYS A 288 9.47 17.80 -11.87
CA LYS A 288 8.31 18.05 -11.00
C LYS A 288 8.41 17.41 -9.64
N GLY A 289 9.36 16.50 -9.41
CA GLY A 289 9.55 15.85 -8.13
C GLY A 289 8.39 14.91 -7.73
N LEU A 290 7.62 14.40 -8.68
CA LEU A 290 6.46 13.55 -8.41
C LEU A 290 6.90 12.14 -8.00
N LEU A 291 6.21 11.57 -7.01
CA LEU A 291 6.34 10.16 -6.64
C LEU A 291 5.47 9.28 -7.56
N PHE A 292 6.07 8.37 -8.32
CA PHE A 292 5.33 7.43 -9.18
C PHE A 292 5.29 6.02 -8.62
N VAL A 293 4.10 5.46 -8.45
CA VAL A 293 3.87 4.06 -8.05
C VAL A 293 3.16 3.32 -9.17
N ASN A 294 3.78 2.25 -9.67
CA ASN A 294 3.22 1.40 -10.71
C ASN A 294 2.36 0.29 -10.11
N VAL A 295 1.09 0.22 -10.50
CA VAL A 295 0.16 -0.88 -10.20
C VAL A 295 -0.39 -1.44 -11.50
N THR A 296 -0.90 -2.67 -11.47
CA THR A 296 -1.55 -3.27 -12.64
C THR A 296 -3.00 -2.81 -12.79
N GLN A 297 -3.46 -2.66 -14.03
CA GLN A 297 -4.89 -2.53 -14.36
C GLN A 297 -5.65 -3.84 -14.13
N CYS A 298 -4.96 -4.98 -14.21
CA CYS A 298 -5.56 -6.29 -14.07
C CYS A 298 -6.19 -6.43 -12.67
N PRO A 299 -7.36 -7.09 -12.55
CA PRO A 299 -7.97 -7.36 -11.25
C PRO A 299 -7.06 -8.12 -10.29
N GLN A 300 -6.30 -9.08 -10.81
CA GLN A 300 -5.44 -10.01 -10.07
C GLN A 300 -4.04 -10.02 -10.68
N GLY A 301 -3.04 -10.25 -9.82
CA GLY A 301 -1.62 -10.31 -10.19
C GLY A 301 -0.80 -9.21 -9.55
N GLU A 302 0.46 -9.12 -9.96
CA GLU A 302 1.43 -8.19 -9.41
C GLU A 302 2.31 -7.53 -10.49
N VAL A 303 2.90 -6.40 -10.12
CA VAL A 303 3.87 -5.68 -10.93
C VAL A 303 5.28 -6.27 -10.75
N GLU A 304 5.83 -6.79 -11.84
CA GLU A 304 7.19 -7.30 -11.96
C GLU A 304 8.07 -6.30 -12.75
N GLN A 305 8.46 -5.21 -12.10
CA GLN A 305 9.32 -4.20 -12.73
C GLN A 305 10.72 -4.72 -13.03
N GLY A 306 11.22 -4.43 -14.24
CA GLY A 306 12.58 -4.74 -14.68
C GLY A 306 12.77 -6.11 -15.30
N ARG A 307 11.75 -7.01 -15.28
CA ARG A 307 11.82 -8.32 -15.94
C ARG A 307 11.69 -8.24 -17.46
N TYR A 308 10.98 -7.23 -17.96
CA TYR A 308 10.76 -6.98 -19.39
C TYR A 308 11.32 -5.61 -19.78
N GLY A 309 11.81 -5.48 -21.01
CA GLY A 309 12.22 -4.16 -21.54
C GLY A 309 11.11 -3.10 -21.43
N ALA A 310 9.84 -3.55 -21.53
CA ALA A 310 8.65 -2.71 -21.40
C ALA A 310 8.36 -2.14 -20.00
N SER A 311 8.98 -2.70 -18.95
CA SER A 311 8.91 -2.16 -17.58
C SER A 311 10.28 -1.64 -17.10
N ALA A 312 11.36 -1.94 -17.82
CA ALA A 312 12.70 -1.48 -17.52
C ALA A 312 12.83 0.05 -17.65
N GLY A 313 12.25 0.66 -18.69
CA GLY A 313 12.28 2.13 -18.85
C GLY A 313 11.63 2.86 -17.67
N LEU A 314 10.49 2.38 -17.17
CA LEU A 314 9.84 2.95 -15.99
C LEU A 314 10.72 2.85 -14.73
N LEU A 315 11.38 1.71 -14.53
CA LEU A 315 12.30 1.54 -13.40
C LEU A 315 13.51 2.49 -13.51
N ALA A 316 14.01 2.72 -14.72
CA ALA A 316 15.11 3.65 -14.99
C ALA A 316 14.69 5.09 -14.64
N ALA A 317 13.51 5.50 -15.08
CA ALA A 317 12.94 6.81 -14.78
C ALA A 317 12.69 7.04 -13.28
N GLY A 318 12.70 5.99 -12.45
CA GLY A 318 12.50 6.08 -11.00
C GLY A 318 11.07 5.77 -10.54
N VAL A 319 10.24 5.13 -11.37
CA VAL A 319 8.93 4.61 -10.97
C VAL A 319 9.11 3.39 -10.07
N ILE A 320 8.46 3.36 -8.92
CA ILE A 320 8.52 2.23 -7.98
C ILE A 320 7.37 1.23 -8.15
N SER A 321 7.62 -0.04 -7.86
CA SER A 321 6.62 -1.10 -7.95
C SER A 321 5.68 -1.04 -6.75
N GLY A 322 4.38 -1.07 -7.01
CA GLY A 322 3.34 -1.29 -6.01
C GLY A 322 3.00 -2.77 -5.78
N LEU A 323 3.79 -3.70 -6.33
CA LEU A 323 3.58 -5.15 -6.24
C LEU A 323 2.14 -5.55 -6.60
N ASP A 324 1.43 -6.17 -5.68
CA ASP A 324 0.06 -6.69 -5.79
C ASP A 324 -0.97 -5.81 -5.06
N MET A 325 -0.63 -4.55 -4.75
CA MET A 325 -1.58 -3.57 -4.22
C MET A 325 -2.73 -3.33 -5.19
N THR A 326 -3.93 -3.14 -4.64
CA THR A 326 -5.05 -2.61 -5.42
C THR A 326 -4.80 -1.12 -5.72
N PRO A 327 -5.35 -0.58 -6.83
CA PRO A 327 -5.26 0.87 -7.09
C PRO A 327 -5.82 1.72 -5.94
N GLU A 328 -6.89 1.26 -5.29
CA GLU A 328 -7.51 1.92 -4.13
C GLU A 328 -6.55 1.99 -2.93
N ALA A 329 -5.83 0.90 -2.65
CA ALA A 329 -4.82 0.85 -1.60
C ALA A 329 -3.60 1.69 -1.93
N ALA A 330 -3.07 1.61 -3.16
CA ALA A 330 -1.92 2.41 -3.57
C ALA A 330 -2.20 3.92 -3.47
N LEU A 331 -3.39 4.37 -3.90
CA LEU A 331 -3.78 5.78 -3.85
C LEU A 331 -3.90 6.30 -2.41
N THR A 332 -4.58 5.55 -1.56
CA THR A 332 -4.82 5.96 -0.17
C THR A 332 -3.58 5.80 0.71
N LYS A 333 -2.71 4.81 0.43
CA LYS A 333 -1.38 4.70 1.04
C LYS A 333 -0.51 5.89 0.66
N MET A 334 -0.46 6.25 -0.63
CA MET A 334 0.29 7.41 -1.10
C MET A 334 -0.18 8.70 -0.43
N ALA A 335 -1.50 8.89 -0.28
CA ALA A 335 -2.06 10.04 0.43
C ALA A 335 -1.54 10.16 1.87
N MET A 336 -1.51 9.04 2.59
CA MET A 336 -1.02 8.96 3.96
C MET A 336 0.50 9.17 4.03
N VAL A 337 1.27 8.54 3.13
CA VAL A 337 2.74 8.65 3.09
C VAL A 337 3.18 10.10 2.82
N LEU A 338 2.62 10.75 1.79
CA LEU A 338 2.90 12.15 1.47
C LEU A 338 2.46 13.08 2.61
N GLY A 339 1.35 12.76 3.28
CA GLY A 339 0.86 13.49 4.44
C GLY A 339 1.83 13.50 5.63
N LYS A 340 2.65 12.45 5.79
CA LYS A 340 3.68 12.35 6.86
C LYS A 340 4.86 13.29 6.66
N LYS A 341 5.11 13.81 5.43
CA LYS A 341 6.22 14.72 5.11
C LYS A 341 7.55 14.22 5.65
N LEU A 342 7.96 13.03 5.22
CA LEU A 342 9.14 12.35 5.72
C LEU A 342 10.41 13.18 5.46
N ALA A 343 11.40 13.08 6.35
CA ALA A 343 12.57 13.96 6.34
C ALA A 343 13.44 13.81 5.08
N GLY A 344 13.61 12.58 4.57
CA GLY A 344 14.28 12.30 3.29
C GLY A 344 13.38 12.48 2.06
N GLY A 345 12.23 13.12 2.21
CA GLY A 345 11.34 13.51 1.11
C GLY A 345 10.93 12.33 0.23
N ARG A 346 10.96 12.55 -1.10
CA ARG A 346 10.49 11.59 -2.11
C ARG A 346 11.11 10.20 -1.97
N ARG A 347 12.37 10.11 -1.53
CA ARG A 347 13.07 8.84 -1.36
C ARG A 347 12.50 8.02 -0.21
N ASP A 348 12.34 8.63 0.97
CA ASP A 348 11.74 7.97 2.13
C ASP A 348 10.26 7.63 1.87
N GLU A 349 9.56 8.51 1.15
CA GLU A 349 8.18 8.28 0.72
C GLU A 349 8.09 7.08 -0.24
N ALA A 350 9.02 6.96 -1.18
CA ALA A 350 9.12 5.81 -2.08
C ALA A 350 9.41 4.51 -1.30
N ASP A 351 10.34 4.54 -0.36
CA ASP A 351 10.65 3.38 0.48
C ASP A 351 9.43 2.96 1.32
N MET A 352 8.73 3.91 1.94
CA MET A 352 7.51 3.63 2.73
C MET A 352 6.38 3.05 1.85
N MET A 353 6.25 3.50 0.61
CA MET A 353 5.30 2.93 -0.35
C MET A 353 5.59 1.46 -0.67
N GLN A 354 6.83 1.01 -0.55
CA GLN A 354 7.24 -0.36 -0.83
C GLN A 354 7.25 -1.29 0.40
N LEU A 355 6.94 -0.79 1.59
CA LEU A 355 6.78 -1.60 2.81
C LEU A 355 5.34 -2.10 2.98
N ASN A 356 5.16 -3.32 3.47
CA ASN A 356 3.83 -3.83 3.82
C ASN A 356 3.36 -3.26 5.17
N LEU A 357 2.54 -2.21 5.13
CA LEU A 357 2.14 -1.49 6.34
C LEU A 357 0.93 -2.12 7.02
N ARG A 358 -0.03 -2.63 6.25
CA ARG A 358 -1.37 -3.06 6.70
C ARG A 358 -1.88 -4.32 6.00
N GLY A 359 -1.00 -5.04 5.30
CA GLY A 359 -1.35 -6.25 4.56
C GLY A 359 -1.92 -5.96 3.17
N GLU A 360 -1.68 -4.77 2.64
CA GLU A 360 -2.11 -4.27 1.33
C GLU A 360 -1.33 -4.89 0.15
N GLN A 361 -0.14 -5.40 0.42
CA GLN A 361 0.76 -6.06 -0.52
C GLN A 361 1.31 -7.34 0.13
N ARG A 362 1.83 -8.28 -0.67
CA ARG A 362 2.24 -9.61 -0.18
C ARG A 362 3.60 -9.64 0.52
N ALA A 363 4.43 -8.65 0.24
CA ALA A 363 5.81 -8.58 0.69
C ALA A 363 6.21 -7.14 0.95
N SER A 364 7.25 -6.95 1.74
CA SER A 364 7.95 -5.66 1.87
C SER A 364 9.18 -5.67 0.96
N ILE A 365 9.44 -4.57 0.25
CA ILE A 365 10.73 -4.33 -0.40
C ILE A 365 11.49 -3.31 0.45
N HIS A 366 12.61 -3.74 1.00
CA HIS A 366 13.50 -2.92 1.79
C HIS A 366 14.69 -2.48 0.94
N ASN A 367 14.79 -1.18 0.65
CA ASN A 367 15.89 -0.64 -0.15
C ASN A 367 17.06 -0.19 0.73
N LEU A 368 18.20 -0.83 0.55
CA LEU A 368 19.49 -0.41 1.08
C LEU A 368 20.16 0.49 0.04
N HIS A 369 19.98 1.80 0.18
CA HIS A 369 20.59 2.79 -0.70
C HIS A 369 22.08 2.96 -0.41
N PHE A 370 22.87 3.18 -1.45
CA PHE A 370 24.29 3.47 -1.35
C PHE A 370 24.58 4.92 -1.78
N ARG A 371 25.59 5.50 -1.14
CA ARG A 371 26.18 6.80 -1.46
C ARG A 371 27.65 6.66 -1.82
N PRO A 372 28.21 7.52 -2.70
CA PRO A 372 29.65 7.49 -2.99
C PRO A 372 30.49 7.85 -1.76
N ARG A 373 31.65 7.22 -1.58
CA ARG A 373 32.50 7.40 -0.38
C ARG A 373 32.96 8.85 -0.15
N ASP A 374 33.22 9.59 -1.23
CA ASP A 374 33.77 10.95 -1.18
C ASP A 374 32.68 12.06 -1.17
N ALA A 375 31.41 11.68 -1.06
CA ALA A 375 30.26 12.58 -1.16
C ALA A 375 30.02 13.51 0.05
N GLY A 376 30.61 13.25 1.21
CA GLY A 376 30.11 13.83 2.46
C GLY A 376 28.63 13.47 2.71
N ASN A 377 27.90 14.28 3.47
CA ASN A 377 26.45 14.10 3.71
C ASN A 377 25.56 14.70 2.61
N ASN A 378 26.12 15.06 1.44
CA ASN A 378 25.35 15.71 0.38
C ASN A 378 24.92 14.69 -0.68
N GLU A 379 23.62 14.68 -1.01
CA GLU A 379 23.05 13.87 -2.12
C GLU A 379 23.59 14.26 -3.50
N SER A 380 24.29 15.40 -3.62
CA SER A 380 24.87 15.94 -4.86
C SER A 380 26.07 15.15 -5.42
N ALA A 381 26.27 13.90 -5.00
CA ALA A 381 27.40 13.08 -5.42
C ALA A 381 27.06 12.07 -6.53
N TRP A 382 25.78 11.97 -6.88
CA TRP A 382 25.33 11.29 -8.09
C TRP A 382 25.17 12.32 -9.23
N PRO A 383 25.41 11.94 -10.50
CA PRO A 383 25.87 10.64 -10.94
C PRO A 383 27.37 10.39 -10.68
N VAL A 384 27.79 9.13 -10.63
CA VAL A 384 29.21 8.75 -10.50
C VAL A 384 29.73 8.16 -11.81
N THR A 385 30.88 8.65 -12.26
CA THR A 385 31.59 8.10 -13.43
C THR A 385 32.69 7.12 -13.01
N LEU A 386 32.54 5.85 -13.36
CA LEU A 386 33.60 4.84 -13.36
C LEU A 386 34.57 5.15 -14.49
N ARG A 387 35.87 5.34 -14.19
CA ARG A 387 36.87 5.65 -15.21
C ARG A 387 37.66 4.41 -15.64
N GLY A 388 37.90 4.32 -16.95
CA GLY A 388 38.50 3.17 -17.61
C GLY A 388 39.99 3.01 -17.35
N GLU A 389 40.35 2.47 -16.20
CA GLU A 389 41.60 1.77 -15.86
C GLU A 389 41.42 1.20 -14.44
N ALA A 390 40.58 0.17 -14.28
CA ALA A 390 40.35 -0.57 -13.03
C ALA A 390 40.24 0.27 -11.73
N ASP A 391 39.65 1.48 -11.78
CA ASP A 391 39.44 2.30 -10.58
C ASP A 391 38.27 1.72 -9.78
N PRO A 392 38.51 1.11 -8.60
CA PRO A 392 37.42 0.61 -7.78
C PRO A 392 36.59 1.77 -7.24
N LEU A 393 35.32 1.81 -7.58
CA LEU A 393 34.40 2.72 -6.91
C LEU A 393 33.81 2.05 -5.69
N VAL A 394 34.14 2.59 -4.52
CA VAL A 394 33.57 2.16 -3.25
C VAL A 394 32.40 3.07 -2.91
N LEU A 395 31.20 2.50 -2.85
CA LEU A 395 29.99 3.15 -2.40
C LEU A 395 29.71 2.71 -0.96
N ALA A 396 29.52 3.64 -0.05
CA ALA A 396 29.11 3.36 1.32
C ALA A 396 27.59 3.26 1.42
N ARG A 397 27.07 2.37 2.28
CA ARG A 397 25.65 2.34 2.62
C ARG A 397 25.21 3.68 3.21
N ASP A 398 24.02 4.13 2.81
CA ASP A 398 23.39 5.28 3.43
C ASP A 398 22.85 4.95 4.83
N GLY A 399 23.01 5.89 5.77
CA GLY A 399 22.64 5.72 7.18
C GLY A 399 21.13 5.84 7.46
N ASP A 400 20.34 6.29 6.49
CA ASP A 400 18.94 6.67 6.66
C ASP A 400 17.92 5.51 6.68
N ILE A 401 16.82 5.78 7.41
CA ILE A 401 15.53 5.11 7.68
C ILE A 401 15.46 3.57 7.87
N PHE A 402 16.53 2.82 7.58
CA PHE A 402 16.50 1.36 7.63
C PHE A 402 17.09 0.73 8.90
N ARG A 403 17.56 1.53 9.85
CA ARG A 403 18.13 1.01 11.11
C ARG A 403 17.10 0.60 12.16
N GLY A 404 15.87 1.11 12.11
CA GLY A 404 14.79 0.69 13.03
C GLY A 404 14.11 -0.62 12.59
N CYS A 405 13.75 -0.72 11.31
CA CYS A 405 13.03 -1.88 10.78
C CYS A 405 13.87 -3.17 10.77
N LEU A 406 15.17 -3.11 10.46
CA LEU A 406 16.01 -4.32 10.40
C LEU A 406 16.55 -4.79 11.77
N ARG A 407 16.51 -3.93 12.80
CA ARG A 407 17.06 -4.23 14.14
C ARG A 407 16.04 -4.79 15.14
N GLY A 408 14.86 -5.22 14.67
CA GLY A 408 13.85 -5.85 15.51
C GLY A 408 12.70 -4.94 15.98
N ASP A 409 12.57 -3.74 15.40
CA ASP A 409 11.39 -2.87 15.57
C ASP A 409 10.60 -2.68 14.25
N ALA A 410 10.90 -3.45 13.19
CA ALA A 410 9.92 -3.62 12.12
C ALA A 410 8.68 -4.29 12.73
N PRO A 411 7.45 -3.89 12.37
CA PRO A 411 6.25 -4.55 12.85
C PRO A 411 6.12 -6.03 12.40
N HIS A 412 7.12 -6.60 11.72
CA HIS A 412 7.10 -7.92 11.10
C HIS A 412 8.41 -8.66 11.38
N GLY A 413 8.36 -9.53 12.39
CA GLY A 413 9.37 -10.57 12.63
C GLY A 413 9.31 -11.70 11.61
N ASP A 414 10.33 -12.57 11.63
CA ASP A 414 10.40 -13.90 11.00
C ASP A 414 10.07 -14.04 9.49
N GLY A 415 9.87 -12.94 8.76
CA GLY A 415 9.60 -12.96 7.32
C GLY A 415 10.73 -13.63 6.53
N LYS A 416 10.35 -14.47 5.56
CA LYS A 416 11.33 -15.18 4.73
C LYS A 416 11.84 -14.25 3.63
N LEU A 417 13.16 -14.06 3.57
CA LEU A 417 13.78 -13.43 2.41
C LEU A 417 13.44 -14.25 1.16
N GLU A 418 12.72 -13.64 0.24
CA GLU A 418 12.36 -14.25 -1.04
C GLU A 418 13.40 -13.94 -2.11
N GLN A 419 13.88 -12.69 -2.13
CA GLN A 419 14.81 -12.22 -3.14
C GLN A 419 15.65 -11.04 -2.63
N ALA A 420 16.90 -10.96 -3.07
CA ALA A 420 17.73 -9.77 -2.95
C ALA A 420 18.25 -9.36 -4.33
N LEU A 421 18.00 -8.11 -4.73
CA LEU A 421 18.41 -7.58 -6.03
C LEU A 421 19.32 -6.37 -5.84
N LEU A 422 20.54 -6.42 -6.39
CA LEU A 422 21.32 -5.20 -6.62
C LEU A 422 20.77 -4.49 -7.85
N ARG A 423 20.42 -3.22 -7.69
CA ARG A 423 19.89 -2.36 -8.74
C ARG A 423 20.82 -1.17 -8.93
N LEU A 424 21.28 -0.99 -10.17
CA LEU A 424 22.07 0.16 -10.62
C LEU A 424 21.29 0.85 -11.74
N PRO A 425 20.28 1.68 -11.42
CA PRO A 425 19.53 2.39 -12.42
C PRO A 425 20.30 3.60 -12.96
N GLY A 426 19.92 4.04 -14.17
CA GLY A 426 20.55 5.22 -14.77
C GLY A 426 21.96 4.95 -15.30
N ILE A 427 22.28 3.72 -15.70
CA ILE A 427 23.61 3.39 -16.22
C ILE A 427 23.73 3.75 -17.70
N LYS A 428 24.77 4.50 -18.07
CA LYS A 428 25.09 4.82 -19.46
C LYS A 428 26.60 4.91 -19.67
N THR A 429 27.06 4.80 -20.90
CA THR A 429 28.44 5.13 -21.24
C THR A 429 28.68 6.64 -21.07
N ALA A 430 29.88 7.03 -20.66
CA ALA A 430 30.18 8.44 -20.39
C ALA A 430 30.13 9.33 -21.65
N ASP A 431 30.30 8.73 -22.84
CA ASP A 431 30.16 9.38 -24.14
C ASP A 431 28.74 9.30 -24.71
N GLY A 432 27.82 8.57 -24.05
CA GLY A 432 26.44 8.38 -24.52
C GLY A 432 26.32 7.46 -25.74
N GLU A 433 27.40 6.79 -26.15
CA GLU A 433 27.39 5.89 -27.29
C GLU A 433 27.09 4.44 -26.86
N PRO A 434 26.39 3.63 -27.68
CA PRO A 434 26.15 2.23 -27.37
C PRO A 434 27.48 1.48 -27.16
N GLY A 435 27.57 0.72 -26.06
CA GLY A 435 28.82 0.05 -25.69
C GLY A 435 28.59 -1.17 -24.80
N THR A 436 29.56 -2.08 -24.78
CA THR A 436 29.53 -3.21 -23.84
C THR A 436 30.25 -2.80 -22.57
N VAL A 437 29.56 -2.90 -21.44
CA VAL A 437 30.15 -2.69 -20.12
C VAL A 437 30.36 -4.02 -19.42
N GLU A 438 31.56 -4.22 -18.89
CA GLU A 438 31.87 -5.35 -18.04
C GLU A 438 32.48 -4.84 -16.74
N PHE A 439 31.91 -5.26 -15.60
CA PHE A 439 32.47 -4.97 -14.29
C PHE A 439 32.19 -6.08 -13.29
N GLN A 440 33.07 -6.19 -12.31
CA GLN A 440 32.94 -7.12 -11.19
C GLN A 440 32.40 -6.37 -9.97
N VAL A 441 31.49 -7.00 -9.23
CA VAL A 441 30.84 -6.42 -8.06
C VAL A 441 31.29 -7.14 -6.79
N TYR A 442 31.73 -6.37 -5.80
CA TYR A 442 32.14 -6.86 -4.50
C TYR A 442 31.40 -6.15 -3.36
N LEU A 443 31.16 -6.87 -2.27
CA LEU A 443 30.64 -6.37 -1.01
C LEU A 443 31.76 -6.34 0.03
N ASP A 444 31.93 -5.20 0.72
CA ASP A 444 32.89 -4.95 1.79
C ASP A 444 34.38 -5.14 1.41
N GLU A 445 34.73 -4.94 0.13
CA GLU A 445 36.10 -5.09 -0.41
C GLU A 445 36.61 -3.79 -1.07
N PRO A 446 36.92 -2.74 -0.30
CA PRO A 446 37.30 -1.45 -0.86
C PRO A 446 38.61 -1.45 -1.66
N GLY A 447 39.43 -2.49 -1.50
CA GLY A 447 40.68 -2.69 -2.24
C GLY A 447 40.57 -3.65 -3.42
N ALA A 448 39.34 -4.01 -3.85
CA ALA A 448 39.16 -4.89 -4.99
C ALA A 448 39.73 -4.26 -6.27
N THR A 449 40.37 -5.06 -7.11
CA THR A 449 40.94 -4.67 -8.40
C THR A 449 40.57 -5.70 -9.45
N GLU A 450 40.93 -5.48 -10.72
CA GLU A 450 40.65 -6.47 -11.78
C GLU A 450 41.31 -7.84 -11.50
N GLY A 451 42.41 -7.87 -10.74
CA GLY A 451 43.08 -9.08 -10.29
C GLY A 451 42.43 -9.78 -9.09
N SER A 452 41.41 -9.18 -8.47
CA SER A 452 40.74 -9.77 -7.31
C SER A 452 39.99 -11.06 -7.66
N PRO A 453 39.78 -11.97 -6.68
CA PRO A 453 39.09 -13.23 -6.93
C PRO A 453 37.69 -13.03 -7.53
N LYS A 454 37.39 -13.70 -8.65
CA LYS A 454 36.09 -13.60 -9.34
C LYS A 454 34.99 -14.48 -8.73
N LYS A 455 35.33 -15.23 -7.68
CA LYS A 455 34.43 -16.06 -6.88
C LYS A 455 34.88 -15.98 -5.44
N GLY A 456 33.93 -16.00 -4.52
CA GLY A 456 34.23 -15.92 -3.10
C GLY A 456 33.07 -15.33 -2.32
N PRO A 457 33.23 -15.21 -0.99
CA PRO A 457 32.19 -14.70 -0.13
C PRO A 457 31.80 -13.25 -0.46
N THR A 458 32.77 -12.40 -0.75
CA THR A 458 32.58 -10.97 -0.98
C THR A 458 32.28 -10.62 -2.44
N CYS A 459 32.51 -11.53 -3.38
CA CYS A 459 32.19 -11.33 -4.79
C CYS A 459 30.71 -11.62 -5.06
N LEU A 460 29.93 -10.59 -5.43
CA LEU A 460 28.50 -10.73 -5.73
C LEU A 460 28.22 -11.24 -7.15
N GLY A 461 29.15 -11.03 -8.08
CA GLY A 461 29.02 -11.46 -9.46
C GLY A 461 29.65 -10.50 -10.47
N ALA A 462 29.67 -10.93 -11.72
CA ALA A 462 30.11 -10.11 -12.85
C ALA A 462 28.88 -9.64 -13.63
N VAL A 463 28.89 -8.39 -14.05
CA VAL A 463 27.91 -7.86 -14.98
C VAL A 463 28.55 -7.72 -16.34
N ASN A 464 27.88 -8.26 -17.36
CA ASN A 464 28.21 -8.03 -18.76
C ASN A 464 26.92 -7.62 -19.45
N LYS A 465 26.82 -6.34 -19.80
CA LYS A 465 25.63 -5.78 -20.43
C LYS A 465 26.03 -4.91 -21.61
N ARG A 466 25.32 -5.07 -22.73
CA ARG A 466 25.36 -4.11 -23.83
C ARG A 466 24.41 -2.98 -23.51
N LEU A 467 24.96 -1.78 -23.34
CA LEU A 467 24.21 -0.55 -23.17
C LEU A 467 23.75 -0.03 -24.52
N SER A 468 22.56 0.55 -24.52
CA SER A 468 21.85 1.05 -25.70
C SER A 468 22.37 2.40 -26.22
N GLY A 469 23.15 3.13 -25.41
CA GLY A 469 23.54 4.53 -25.65
C GLY A 469 22.65 5.53 -24.89
N GLU A 470 21.46 5.11 -24.48
CA GLU A 470 20.57 5.86 -23.59
C GLU A 470 20.71 5.36 -22.13
N ILE A 471 19.74 5.69 -21.28
CA ILE A 471 19.68 5.20 -19.90
C ILE A 471 19.29 3.71 -19.87
N ASP A 472 20.15 2.92 -19.26
CA ASP A 472 19.93 1.50 -18.99
C ASP A 472 19.82 1.22 -17.49
N ASN A 473 19.35 0.03 -17.13
CA ASN A 473 19.37 -0.47 -15.75
C ASN A 473 20.13 -1.78 -15.65
N ILE A 474 20.83 -1.99 -14.54
CA ILE A 474 21.33 -3.31 -14.19
C ILE A 474 20.59 -3.81 -12.97
N VAL A 475 20.03 -5.01 -13.09
CA VAL A 475 19.41 -5.76 -11.99
C VAL A 475 20.16 -7.07 -11.88
N MET A 476 20.80 -7.30 -10.73
CA MET A 476 21.56 -8.51 -10.45
C MET A 476 20.94 -9.22 -9.26
N ASP A 477 20.58 -10.49 -9.44
CA ASP A 477 20.13 -11.34 -8.34
C ASP A 477 21.32 -11.68 -7.44
N ILE A 478 21.26 -11.20 -6.20
CA ILE A 478 22.26 -11.41 -5.17
C ILE A 478 21.68 -12.15 -3.96
N THR A 479 20.54 -12.83 -4.15
CA THR A 479 19.90 -13.65 -3.11
C THR A 479 20.87 -14.61 -2.42
N PRO A 480 21.81 -15.29 -3.13
CA PRO A 480 22.82 -16.14 -2.47
C PRO A 480 23.77 -15.42 -1.50
N HIS A 481 23.83 -14.08 -1.54
CA HIS A 481 24.69 -13.25 -0.68
C HIS A 481 23.90 -12.45 0.36
N ALA A 482 22.57 -12.61 0.43
CA ALA A 482 21.70 -11.73 1.18
C ALA A 482 21.86 -11.82 2.71
N GLU A 483 22.25 -12.98 3.26
CA GLU A 483 22.54 -13.12 4.71
C GLU A 483 23.58 -12.10 5.18
N ARG A 484 24.59 -11.82 4.36
CA ARG A 484 25.61 -10.79 4.66
C ARG A 484 25.07 -9.37 4.61
N LEU A 485 24.05 -9.12 3.80
CA LEU A 485 23.42 -7.80 3.70
C LEU A 485 22.49 -7.51 4.88
N MET A 486 21.88 -8.56 5.44
CA MET A 486 20.95 -8.46 6.56
C MET A 486 21.64 -8.23 7.91
N ASP A 487 22.93 -8.52 8.04
CA ASP A 487 23.70 -8.25 9.26
C ASP A 487 23.89 -6.72 9.46
N ALA A 488 23.21 -6.19 10.47
CA ALA A 488 22.89 -4.78 10.71
C ALA A 488 23.92 -4.01 11.56
N ASP A 489 25.05 -4.63 11.89
CA ASP A 489 26.01 -4.08 12.86
C ASP A 489 27.09 -3.18 12.25
N HIS A 490 27.21 -3.11 10.92
CA HIS A 490 28.12 -2.16 10.28
C HIS A 490 27.63 -1.62 8.94
N ASN A 491 28.21 -0.48 8.53
CA ASN A 491 27.98 0.08 7.19
C ASN A 491 28.61 -0.87 6.15
N ARG A 492 27.82 -1.22 5.14
CA ARG A 492 28.27 -2.05 4.02
C ARG A 492 28.87 -1.18 2.92
N GLY A 493 29.95 -1.63 2.30
CA GLY A 493 30.55 -1.02 1.12
C GLY A 493 30.25 -1.83 -0.13
N LEU A 494 29.80 -1.21 -1.22
CA LEU A 494 29.73 -1.84 -2.53
C LEU A 494 30.93 -1.37 -3.37
N THR A 495 31.73 -2.29 -3.90
CA THR A 495 32.86 -1.96 -4.76
C THR A 495 32.60 -2.44 -6.18
N LEU A 496 32.62 -1.51 -7.14
CA LEU A 496 32.46 -1.79 -8.57
C LEU A 496 33.82 -1.67 -9.27
N VAL A 497 34.24 -2.74 -9.94
CA VAL A 497 35.55 -2.81 -10.63
C VAL A 497 35.32 -2.95 -12.14
N PRO A 498 35.40 -1.87 -12.93
CA PRO A 498 35.22 -1.91 -14.38
C PRO A 498 36.39 -2.62 -15.08
N LYS A 499 36.10 -3.25 -16.22
CA LYS A 499 37.09 -3.89 -17.11
C LYS A 499 37.19 -3.16 -18.44
N GLY A 500 38.38 -3.18 -19.04
CA GLY A 500 38.55 -2.86 -20.45
C GLY A 500 38.43 -1.38 -20.83
N GLY A 501 38.71 -0.45 -19.92
CA GLY A 501 38.88 0.97 -20.28
C GLY A 501 37.59 1.75 -20.60
N VAL A 502 36.41 1.16 -20.41
CA VAL A 502 35.13 1.84 -20.68
C VAL A 502 34.74 2.73 -19.50
N HIS A 503 34.37 3.98 -19.78
CA HIS A 503 33.87 4.93 -18.80
C HIS A 503 32.35 4.81 -18.67
N ILE A 504 31.85 4.65 -17.44
CA ILE A 504 30.43 4.37 -17.18
C ILE A 504 29.89 5.35 -16.16
N GLU A 505 28.78 6.01 -16.46
CA GLU A 505 28.06 6.84 -15.51
C GLU A 505 26.92 6.04 -14.86
N ILE A 506 26.75 6.16 -13.55
CA ILE A 506 25.69 5.52 -12.77
C ILE A 506 24.96 6.61 -11.98
N GLN A 507 23.63 6.63 -12.01
CA GLN A 507 22.83 7.64 -11.30
C GLN A 507 22.43 7.26 -9.88
N SER A 508 22.26 5.96 -9.58
CA SER A 508 22.13 5.51 -8.20
C SER A 508 22.46 4.03 -8.04
N ALA A 509 22.60 3.58 -6.79
CA ALA A 509 22.81 2.18 -6.46
C ALA A 509 22.02 1.83 -5.19
N HIS A 510 21.23 0.77 -5.25
CA HIS A 510 20.53 0.25 -4.08
C HIS A 510 20.40 -1.27 -4.15
N VAL A 511 20.30 -1.90 -2.97
CA VAL A 511 19.91 -3.32 -2.86
C VAL A 511 18.47 -3.39 -2.38
N ALA A 512 17.61 -3.99 -3.18
CA ALA A 512 16.22 -4.24 -2.83
C ALA A 512 16.09 -5.64 -2.22
N LEU A 513 15.74 -5.72 -0.93
CA LEU A 513 15.47 -6.96 -0.21
C LEU A 513 13.96 -7.18 -0.16
N MET A 514 13.47 -8.20 -0.87
CA MET A 514 12.07 -8.60 -0.85
C MET A 514 11.87 -9.64 0.25
N ILE A 515 11.08 -9.28 1.26
CA ILE A 515 10.77 -10.13 2.42
C ILE A 515 9.27 -10.40 2.39
N GLY A 516 8.91 -11.68 2.27
CA GLY A 516 7.51 -12.13 2.33
C GLY A 516 6.99 -12.10 3.76
N ASP A 517 5.69 -11.79 3.89
CA ASP A 517 4.94 -11.85 5.15
C ASP A 517 4.55 -13.28 5.54
#